data_AF-A0A4Y2BYA2-F1
#
_entry.id   AF-A0A4Y2BYA2-F1
#
_cell.length_a   1.000
_cell.length_b   1.000
_cell.length_c   1.000
_cell.angle_alpha   90.00
_cell.angle_beta   90.00
_cell.angle_gamma   90.00
#
_symmetry.space_group_name_H-M   'P 1'
#
loop_
_entity.id
_entity.type
_entity.pdbx_description
1 polymer ?
#
loop_
_entity_poly.entity_id
_entity_poly.type
_entity_poly.pdbx_seq_one_letter_code
_entity_poly.pdbx_strand_id
1 'polypeptide(L)'
;MIDWSSITISSPPILRNISTALFRSIVRDKKNPEWDFVHFPYDTQAMERCAKLVTEASIKVYGFQNRDGFIDHILFPMPEFDNKADFKPLPAD
;
A
#
# COMPACT_ATOMS: atom_id res chain seq x y z
N MET A 1 4.17 19.20 4.43
CA MET A 1 3.95 17.97 5.21
C MET A 1 2.44 17.81 5.35
N ILE A 2 1.87 16.66 4.97
CA ILE A 2 0.42 16.45 5.05
C ILE A 2 0.07 16.13 6.51
N ASP A 3 -0.83 16.91 7.08
CA ASP A 3 -1.38 16.65 8.41
C ASP A 3 -2.49 15.60 8.32
N TRP A 4 -2.16 14.37 8.71
CA TRP A 4 -3.10 13.24 8.70
C TRP A 4 -4.15 13.32 9.80
N SER A 5 -3.96 14.16 10.83
CA SER A 5 -4.89 14.29 11.96
C SER A 5 -6.12 15.14 11.63
N SER A 6 -6.02 16.02 10.63
CA SER A 6 -7.13 16.84 10.13
C SER A 6 -7.92 16.19 8.98
N ILE A 7 -7.49 15.01 8.50
CA ILE A 7 -8.17 14.31 7.40
C ILE A 7 -9.34 13.49 7.93
N THR A 8 -10.53 13.73 7.37
CA THR A 8 -11.70 12.88 7.63
C THR A 8 -11.50 11.55 6.90
N ILE A 9 -11.27 10.47 7.67
CA ILE A 9 -11.13 9.12 7.11
C ILE A 9 -12.52 8.62 6.71
N SER A 10 -12.83 8.67 5.41
CA SER A 10 -14.04 8.06 4.86
C SER A 10 -13.79 6.61 4.47
N SER A 11 -14.79 5.74 4.66
CA SER A 11 -14.74 4.37 4.14
C SER A 11 -14.54 4.41 2.61
N PRO A 12 -13.61 3.62 2.05
CA PRO A 12 -13.39 3.60 0.61
C PRO A 12 -14.68 3.13 -0.11
N PRO A 13 -14.96 3.64 -1.32
CA PRO A 13 -16.23 3.38 -2.03
C PRO A 13 -16.58 1.89 -2.16
N ILE A 14 -15.56 1.03 -2.28
CA ILE A 14 -15.72 -0.43 -2.37
C ILE A 14 -16.29 -1.05 -1.09
N LEU A 15 -16.10 -0.41 0.06
CA LEU A 15 -16.62 -0.84 1.35
C LEU A 15 -17.92 -0.12 1.75
N ARG A 16 -18.48 0.72 0.86
CA ARG A 16 -19.64 1.56 1.18
C ARG A 16 -20.87 0.77 1.63
N ASN A 17 -21.05 -0.44 1.10
CA ASN A 17 -22.21 -1.30 1.40
C ASN A 17 -21.86 -2.48 2.31
N ILE A 18 -20.68 -2.45 2.93
CA ILE A 18 -20.14 -3.57 3.69
C ILE A 18 -20.13 -3.22 5.17
N SER A 19 -20.79 -4.04 5.98
CA SER A 19 -20.75 -3.88 7.43
C SER A 19 -19.38 -4.26 7.98
N THR A 20 -18.96 -3.60 9.06
CA THR A 20 -17.68 -3.89 9.72
C THR A 20 -17.60 -5.33 10.23
N ALA A 21 -18.74 -5.91 10.63
CA ALA A 21 -18.80 -7.31 11.09
C ALA A 21 -18.54 -8.29 9.95
N LEU A 22 -19.15 -8.05 8.78
CA LEU A 22 -18.94 -8.85 7.57
C LEU A 22 -17.47 -8.73 7.10
N PHE A 23 -16.94 -7.50 7.07
CA PHE A 23 -15.53 -7.25 6.75
C PHE A 23 -14.58 -8.04 7.67
N ARG A 24 -14.84 -8.03 8.99
CA ARG A 24 -14.04 -8.77 9.98
C ARG A 24 -14.12 -10.29 9.82
N SER A 25 -15.28 -10.84 9.42
CA SER A 25 -15.39 -12.27 9.12
C SER A 25 -14.56 -12.62 7.88
N ILE A 26 -14.57 -11.78 6.86
CA ILE A 26 -13.89 -12.07 5.60
C ILE A 26 -12.37 -12.01 5.72
N VAL A 27 -11.85 -11.01 6.46
CA VAL A 27 -10.43 -10.94 6.79
C VAL A 27 -9.97 -12.19 7.57
N ARG A 28 -10.83 -12.71 8.46
CA ARG A 28 -10.53 -13.86 9.32
C ARG A 28 -10.62 -15.18 8.57
N ASP A 29 -11.69 -15.38 7.84
CA ASP A 29 -12.07 -16.68 7.29
C ASP A 29 -11.49 -16.89 5.88
N LYS A 30 -11.02 -15.82 5.21
CA LYS A 30 -10.44 -15.79 3.84
C LYS A 30 -11.27 -16.51 2.76
N LYS A 31 -12.52 -16.85 3.09
CA LYS A 31 -13.43 -17.61 2.26
C LYS A 31 -14.68 -16.81 2.10
N ASN A 32 -14.76 -16.07 1.01
CA ASN A 32 -16.03 -15.65 0.47
C ASN A 32 -15.94 -15.60 -1.07
N PRO A 33 -16.67 -16.47 -1.79
CA PRO A 33 -16.68 -16.45 -3.25
C PRO A 33 -17.30 -15.16 -3.83
N GLU A 34 -18.11 -14.42 -3.06
CA GLU A 34 -18.57 -13.07 -3.45
C GLU A 34 -17.49 -11.98 -3.27
N TRP A 35 -16.39 -12.31 -2.59
CA TRP A 35 -15.28 -11.40 -2.27
C TRP A 35 -14.01 -11.77 -3.03
N ASP A 36 -14.19 -12.32 -4.23
CA ASP A 36 -13.18 -12.25 -5.27
C ASP A 36 -13.02 -10.77 -5.62
N PHE A 37 -12.10 -10.08 -4.93
CA PHE A 37 -11.87 -8.63 -4.91
C PHE A 37 -12.21 -7.98 -6.25
N VAL A 38 -13.50 -7.64 -6.41
CA VAL A 38 -14.15 -7.07 -7.59
C VAL A 38 -13.21 -7.12 -8.76
N HIS A 39 -12.99 -8.30 -9.37
CA HIS A 39 -11.96 -8.59 -10.38
C HIS A 39 -11.50 -7.29 -11.02
N PHE A 40 -10.53 -6.60 -10.37
CA PHE A 40 -10.26 -5.25 -10.82
C PHE A 40 -9.71 -5.55 -12.21
N PRO A 41 -10.23 -4.92 -13.28
CA PRO A 41 -9.38 -4.83 -14.44
C PRO A 41 -8.14 -4.18 -13.85
N TYR A 42 -7.11 -4.99 -13.62
CA TYR A 42 -5.75 -4.54 -13.69
C TYR A 42 -5.70 -4.06 -15.14
N ASP A 43 -6.18 -2.84 -15.36
CA ASP A 43 -5.73 -2.02 -16.44
C ASP A 43 -4.28 -1.76 -16.04
N THR A 44 -3.45 -2.78 -16.26
CA THR A 44 -2.01 -2.78 -16.11
C THR A 44 -1.50 -1.51 -16.74
N GLN A 45 -2.08 -1.10 -17.87
CA GLN A 45 -1.78 0.16 -18.52
C GLN A 45 -2.08 1.41 -17.67
N ALA A 46 -3.22 1.50 -16.99
CA ALA A 46 -3.52 2.65 -16.12
C ALA A 46 -2.61 2.66 -14.88
N MET A 47 -2.39 1.48 -14.28
CA MET A 47 -1.46 1.31 -13.16
C MET A 47 -0.01 1.63 -13.54
N GLU A 48 0.46 1.17 -14.69
CA GLU A 48 1.78 1.45 -15.26
C GLU A 48 1.94 2.94 -15.53
N ARG A 49 0.92 3.60 -16.10
CA ARG A 49 0.94 5.06 -16.32
C ARG A 49 1.03 5.83 -15.01
N CYS A 50 0.29 5.42 -13.99
CA CYS A 50 0.38 6.03 -12.65
C CYS A 50 1.77 5.80 -12.02
N ALA A 51 2.28 4.57 -12.05
CA ALA A 51 3.61 4.26 -11.52
C ALA A 51 4.73 5.04 -12.24
N LYS A 52 4.61 5.19 -13.56
CA LYS A 52 5.51 6.00 -14.38
C LYS A 52 5.44 7.48 -14.00
N LEU A 53 4.25 8.06 -13.92
CA LEU A 53 4.06 9.47 -13.51
C LEU A 53 4.62 9.75 -12.12
N VAL A 54 4.35 8.88 -11.14
CA VAL A 54 4.90 9.00 -9.78
C VAL A 54 6.42 8.93 -9.80
N THR A 55 6.99 8.03 -10.59
CA THR A 55 8.44 7.87 -10.73
C THR A 55 9.08 9.10 -11.36
N GLU A 56 8.54 9.59 -12.48
CA GLU A 56 9.03 10.79 -13.18
C GLU A 56 8.93 12.04 -12.30
N ALA A 57 7.80 12.21 -11.59
CA ALA A 57 7.63 13.31 -10.65
C ALA A 57 8.63 13.23 -9.48
N SER A 58 8.83 12.04 -8.91
CA SER A 58 9.78 11.82 -7.82
C SER A 58 11.21 12.07 -8.25
N ILE A 59 11.60 11.61 -9.45
CA ILE A 59 12.91 11.88 -10.06
C ILE A 59 13.11 13.39 -10.24
N LYS A 60 12.08 14.12 -10.69
CA LYS A 60 12.17 15.57 -10.86
C LYS A 60 12.34 16.33 -9.54
N VAL A 61 11.71 15.84 -8.46
CA VAL A 61 11.74 16.50 -7.14
C VAL A 61 13.02 16.18 -6.37
N TYR A 62 13.41 14.91 -6.30
CA TYR A 62 14.56 14.48 -5.49
C TYR A 62 15.86 14.35 -6.31
N GLY A 63 15.78 14.21 -7.63
CA GLY A 63 16.90 13.80 -8.46
C GLY A 63 17.11 12.28 -8.40
N PHE A 64 17.75 11.72 -9.43
CA PHE A 64 17.95 10.27 -9.56
C PHE A 64 18.69 9.66 -8.36
N GLN A 65 19.82 10.27 -7.95
CA GLN A 65 20.67 9.76 -6.89
C GLN A 65 20.05 9.84 -5.50
N ASN A 66 19.32 10.91 -5.17
CA ASN A 66 18.69 11.03 -3.86
C ASN A 66 17.44 10.14 -3.76
N ARG A 67 16.77 9.83 -4.89
CA ARG A 67 15.68 8.86 -4.92
C ARG A 67 16.20 7.44 -4.73
N ASP A 68 17.24 7.03 -5.47
CA ASP A 68 17.85 5.71 -5.31
C ASP A 68 18.41 5.56 -3.90
N GLY A 69 19.19 6.54 -3.41
CA GLY A 69 19.70 6.53 -2.05
C GLY A 69 18.61 6.44 -0.99
N PHE A 70 17.43 7.05 -1.21
CA PHE A 70 16.28 6.98 -0.29
C PHE A 70 15.55 5.63 -0.37
N ILE A 71 15.36 5.08 -1.57
CA ILE A 71 14.76 3.75 -1.77
C ILE A 71 15.69 2.70 -1.19
N ASP A 72 16.98 2.79 -1.46
CA ASP A 72 18.01 1.92 -0.91
C ASP A 72 18.06 2.04 0.61
N HIS A 73 18.04 3.25 1.19
CA HIS A 73 17.97 3.41 2.64
C HIS A 73 16.68 2.88 3.26
N ILE A 74 15.61 2.66 2.50
CA ILE A 74 14.35 2.09 3.01
C ILE A 74 14.30 0.57 2.80
N LEU A 75 14.82 0.07 1.67
CA LEU A 75 14.83 -1.36 1.32
C LEU A 75 16.01 -2.11 1.96
N PHE A 76 17.21 -1.54 2.02
CA PHE A 76 18.40 -2.21 2.58
C PHE A 76 18.38 -2.41 4.10
N PRO A 77 17.77 -1.56 4.96
CA PRO A 77 17.62 -1.91 6.36
C PRO A 77 16.48 -2.90 6.59
N MET A 78 15.77 -3.33 5.54
CA MET A 78 14.70 -4.29 5.68
C MET A 78 15.31 -5.66 5.98
N PRO A 79 15.09 -6.23 7.18
CA PRO A 79 15.69 -7.49 7.55
C PRO A 79 15.23 -8.59 6.58
N GLU A 80 16.15 -9.45 6.15
CA GLU A 80 15.79 -10.68 5.45
C GLU A 80 15.02 -11.59 6.41
N PHE A 81 13.88 -12.09 5.97
CA PHE A 81 13.09 -13.07 6.71
C PHE A 81 12.42 -14.05 5.76
N ASP A 82 12.41 -15.33 6.15
CA ASP A 82 11.84 -16.41 5.35
C ASP A 82 10.31 -16.40 5.37
N ASN A 83 9.70 -16.00 6.50
CA ASN A 83 8.26 -15.91 6.63
C ASN A 83 7.83 -14.57 7.24
N LYS A 84 6.64 -14.10 6.86
CA LYS A 84 6.07 -12.84 7.36
C LYS A 84 5.95 -12.79 8.91
N ALA A 85 5.84 -13.94 9.57
CA ALA A 85 5.79 -14.02 11.03
C ALA A 85 7.11 -13.66 11.70
N ASP A 86 8.23 -13.74 10.95
CA ASP A 86 9.57 -13.47 11.44
C ASP A 86 9.93 -11.97 11.34
N PHE A 87 9.09 -11.17 10.67
CA PHE A 87 9.26 -9.72 10.60
C PHE A 87 9.04 -9.08 11.98
N LYS A 88 10.11 -8.47 12.51
CA LYS A 88 10.05 -7.65 13.73
C LYS A 88 10.19 -6.18 13.32
N PRO A 89 9.22 -5.31 13.66
CA PRO A 89 9.33 -3.88 13.43
C PRO A 89 10.57 -3.32 14.11
N LEU A 90 11.28 -2.42 13.43
CA LEU A 90 12.39 -1.69 14.04
C LEU A 90 11.87 -0.87 15.24
N PRO A 91 12.66 -0.76 16.33
CA PRO A 91 12.29 0.07 17.47
C PRO A 91 12.11 1.53 17.02
N ALA A 92 11.06 2.18 17.54
CA ALA A 92 10.86 3.60 17.32
C ALA A 92 11.79 4.39 18.26
N ASP A 93 12.54 5.33 17.70
CA ASP A 93 13.32 6.33 18.46
C ASP A 93 12.40 7.36 19.16
#